data_AF-A0A9P5C014-F1
#
_entry.id   AF-A0A9P5C014-F1
#
_cell.length_a   1.000
_cell.length_b   1.000
_cell.length_c   1.000
_cell.angle_alpha   90.00
_cell.angle_beta   90.00
_cell.angle_gamma   90.00
#
_symmetry.space_group_name_H-M   'P 1'
#
loop_
_entity.id
_entity.type
_entity.pdbx_description
1 polymer ?
#
loop_
_entity_poly.entity_id
_entity_poly.type
_entity_poly.pdbx_seq_one_letter_code
_entity_poly.pdbx_strand_id
1 'polypeptide(L)'
;MSTQFQTDSEPLMEKSWRKAPSQGQIWLSKTVVQRALLSMHIKLWPQVNLLEIENHLLGAYSYASSDPIDFSRSGILQTGAWNYLREEITVALIRRRGVRMGQIFDFHSQTGCRRVNPSDQITYLLAKIINFSFEDNSERQTLQERRLLWQSLRADIDRWEATLPQNFAPFSLAVQRDDPFPAIWMLQPCHVAAQQYRAVAEILLVLYNPSPESGHLSHRNLTVVENQALQICGTAWTNVDEAARVNAFGPLAFCGRDISYRRRDEEFIDY
;
A
#
# COMPACT_ATOMS: atom_id res chain seq x y z
N MET A 1 29.70 23.20 47.38
CA MET A 1 28.79 23.68 46.32
C MET A 1 29.12 22.94 45.04
N SER A 2 28.33 21.93 44.69
CA SER A 2 28.25 21.35 43.34
C SER A 2 26.81 20.91 43.14
N THR A 3 26.06 21.71 42.38
CA THR A 3 24.66 21.48 42.04
C THR A 3 24.59 20.61 40.79
N GLN A 4 24.04 19.39 40.91
CA GLN A 4 23.68 18.54 39.77
C GLN A 4 22.47 19.16 39.06
N PHE A 5 22.59 19.42 37.75
CA PHE A 5 21.46 19.74 36.89
C PHE A 5 20.81 18.44 36.43
N GLN A 6 19.61 18.17 36.95
CA GLN A 6 18.72 17.13 36.51
C GLN A 6 17.87 17.69 35.35
N THR A 7 18.13 17.25 34.12
CA THR A 7 17.32 17.60 32.95
C THR A 7 16.13 16.64 32.84
N ASP A 8 15.12 16.86 33.68
CA ASP A 8 13.79 16.29 33.49
C ASP A 8 13.03 17.15 32.46
N SER A 9 13.07 16.73 31.20
CA SER A 9 12.14 17.21 30.18
C SER A 9 11.80 16.09 29.20
N GLU A 10 11.07 15.09 29.68
CA GLU A 10 10.16 14.34 28.79
C GLU A 10 9.22 15.37 28.13
N PRO A 11 9.07 15.36 26.78
CA PRO A 11 8.16 16.27 26.12
C PRO A 11 6.73 16.01 26.62
N LEU A 12 6.05 17.06 27.05
CA LEU A 12 4.69 17.07 27.62
C LEU A 12 3.63 16.31 26.79
N MET A 13 3.92 15.99 25.52
CA MET A 13 3.13 15.08 24.70
C MET A 13 3.11 13.66 25.30
N GLU A 14 4.24 13.11 25.74
CA GLU A 14 4.37 11.69 26.12
C GLU A 14 3.51 11.27 27.33
N LYS A 15 3.19 12.24 28.21
CA LYS A 15 2.36 12.02 29.41
C LYS A 15 0.85 12.10 29.16
N SER A 16 0.38 12.73 28.10
CA SER A 16 -1.07 12.81 27.82
C SER A 16 -1.65 11.49 27.28
N TRP A 17 -0.81 10.56 26.81
CA TRP A 17 -1.22 9.31 26.17
C TRP A 17 -1.56 8.16 27.13
N ARG A 18 -1.14 8.23 28.40
CA ARG A 18 -1.35 7.13 29.39
C ARG A 18 -2.74 7.12 30.04
N LYS A 19 -3.58 8.12 29.77
CA LYS A 19 -4.92 8.25 30.35
C LYS A 19 -5.97 8.38 29.24
N ALA A 20 -6.29 7.29 28.56
CA ALA A 20 -7.48 7.21 27.71
C ALA A 20 -8.22 5.89 27.94
N PRO A 21 -9.56 5.87 27.86
CA PRO A 21 -10.39 4.89 28.55
C PRO A 21 -10.41 3.53 27.85
N SER A 22 -10.60 2.50 28.66
CA SER A 22 -10.88 1.13 28.27
C SER A 22 -12.26 1.00 27.61
N GLN A 23 -12.37 1.25 26.31
CA GLN A 23 -13.48 0.73 25.50
C GLN A 23 -13.08 0.73 24.02
N GLY A 24 -12.99 -0.48 23.46
CA GLY A 24 -12.70 -0.69 22.05
C GLY A 24 -13.86 -0.23 21.19
N GLN A 25 -13.81 1.01 20.74
CA GLN A 25 -14.50 1.59 19.59
C GLN A 25 -14.01 3.03 19.48
N ILE A 26 -13.94 3.58 18.27
CA ILE A 26 -13.50 4.96 17.98
C ILE A 26 -11.96 5.13 17.88
N TRP A 27 -11.37 4.49 16.88
CA TRP A 27 -10.11 4.99 16.32
C TRP A 27 -10.39 5.76 15.04
N LEU A 28 -10.56 7.08 15.14
CA LEU A 28 -10.67 7.99 13.99
C LEU A 28 -9.59 7.62 12.95
N SER A 29 -10.01 7.23 11.76
CA SER A 29 -9.19 6.83 10.61
C SER A 29 -8.00 7.76 10.30
N LYS A 30 -8.16 9.07 10.56
CA LYS A 30 -7.07 10.06 10.52
C LYS A 30 -6.06 9.82 11.63
N THR A 31 -6.51 9.63 12.87
CA THR A 31 -5.67 9.36 14.04
C THR A 31 -4.94 8.02 13.92
N VAL A 32 -5.51 7.02 13.26
CA VAL A 32 -4.94 5.67 13.08
C VAL A 32 -3.72 5.69 12.16
N VAL A 33 -3.88 6.25 10.96
CA VAL A 33 -2.78 6.40 10.00
C VAL A 33 -1.79 7.46 10.47
N GLN A 34 -2.26 8.53 11.10
CA GLN A 34 -1.38 9.52 11.71
C GLN A 34 -0.61 8.94 12.90
N ARG A 35 -1.19 8.05 13.72
CA ARG A 35 -0.51 7.35 14.83
C ARG A 35 0.49 6.31 14.33
N ALA A 36 0.19 5.59 13.25
CA ALA A 36 1.15 4.72 12.57
C ALA A 36 2.31 5.53 11.96
N LEU A 37 2.02 6.63 11.24
CA LEU A 37 3.05 7.50 10.65
C LEU A 37 3.90 8.21 11.72
N LEU A 38 3.28 8.67 12.81
CA LEU A 38 3.96 9.30 13.95
C LEU A 38 4.82 8.30 14.74
N SER A 39 4.35 7.07 14.99
CA SER A 39 5.13 6.04 15.69
C SER A 39 6.31 5.54 14.85
N MET A 40 6.15 5.47 13.53
CA MET A 40 7.20 5.08 12.59
C MET A 40 8.29 6.17 12.41
N HIS A 41 8.20 7.30 13.12
CA HIS A 41 9.06 8.49 12.98
C HIS A 41 9.10 9.05 11.54
N ILE A 42 8.07 8.75 10.74
CA ILE A 42 7.89 9.32 9.41
C ILE A 42 7.29 10.71 9.60
N LYS A 43 8.12 11.66 10.04
CA LYS A 43 7.79 13.10 10.21
C LYS A 43 7.40 13.81 8.91
N LEU A 44 7.38 13.06 7.81
CA LEU A 44 7.39 13.56 6.44
C LEU A 44 5.99 13.81 5.86
N TRP A 45 4.90 13.26 6.42
CA TRP A 45 3.57 13.45 5.83
C TRP A 45 3.16 14.93 5.63
N PRO A 46 3.41 15.86 6.58
CA PRO A 46 3.10 17.29 6.37
C PRO A 46 4.17 18.07 5.59
N GLN A 47 5.36 17.49 5.37
CA GLN A 47 6.52 18.17 4.77
C GLN A 47 6.90 17.64 3.38
N VAL A 48 6.33 16.51 2.96
CA VAL A 48 6.59 15.92 1.63
C VAL A 48 5.92 16.77 0.57
N ASN A 49 6.73 17.47 -0.21
CA ASN A 49 6.27 18.16 -1.40
C ASN A 49 6.01 17.12 -2.50
N LEU A 50 4.78 16.59 -2.54
CA LEU A 50 4.36 15.62 -3.55
C LEU A 50 4.55 16.13 -4.98
N LEU A 51 4.53 17.45 -5.20
CA LEU A 51 4.77 18.05 -6.51
C LEU A 51 6.25 17.92 -6.94
N GLU A 52 7.19 18.12 -6.01
CA GLU A 52 8.63 17.92 -6.30
C GLU A 52 8.93 16.45 -6.60
N ILE A 53 8.35 15.53 -5.83
CA ILE A 53 8.49 14.08 -6.09
C ILE A 53 7.92 13.72 -7.46
N GLU A 54 6.73 14.24 -7.80
CA GLU A 54 6.13 14.03 -9.12
C GLU A 54 7.01 14.55 -10.26
N ASN A 55 7.60 15.74 -10.10
CA ASN A 55 8.49 16.31 -11.11
C ASN A 55 9.77 15.49 -11.27
N HIS A 56 10.37 15.02 -10.17
CA HIS A 56 11.52 14.12 -10.19
C HIS A 56 11.18 12.80 -10.90
N LEU A 57 10.05 12.18 -10.55
CA LEU A 57 9.59 10.95 -11.18
C LEU A 57 9.28 11.14 -12.67
N LEU A 58 8.72 12.30 -13.06
CA LEU A 58 8.48 12.61 -14.46
C LEU A 58 9.79 12.75 -15.24
N GLY A 59 10.81 13.37 -14.64
CA GLY A 59 12.16 13.42 -15.22
C GLY A 59 12.78 12.04 -15.39
N ALA A 60 12.74 11.21 -14.34
CA ALA A 60 13.24 9.83 -14.37
C ALA A 60 12.49 8.97 -15.42
N TYR A 61 11.17 9.12 -15.50
CA TYR A 61 10.33 8.46 -16.50
C TYR A 61 10.69 8.87 -17.92
N SER A 62 10.82 10.18 -18.17
CA SER A 62 11.15 10.71 -19.50
C SER A 62 12.49 10.16 -19.99
N TYR A 63 13.46 10.05 -19.09
CA TYR A 63 14.76 9.44 -19.39
C TYR A 63 14.66 7.93 -19.65
N ALA A 64 13.91 7.18 -18.82
CA ALA A 64 13.77 5.74 -18.97
C ALA A 64 12.88 5.34 -20.17
N SER A 65 12.03 6.24 -20.66
CA SER A 65 11.12 5.98 -21.78
C SER A 65 11.80 5.92 -23.16
N SER A 66 13.08 6.32 -23.27
CA SER A 66 13.80 6.32 -24.55
C SER A 66 14.27 4.93 -24.98
N ASP A 67 14.64 4.06 -24.03
CA ASP A 67 15.12 2.70 -24.30
C ASP A 67 14.48 1.70 -23.32
N PRO A 68 13.92 0.56 -23.79
CA PRO A 68 13.34 -0.44 -22.91
C PRO A 68 14.40 -1.07 -21.99
N ILE A 69 14.07 -1.26 -20.72
CA ILE A 69 14.96 -1.89 -19.74
C ILE A 69 14.88 -3.41 -19.88
N ASP A 70 16.02 -4.07 -20.07
CA ASP A 70 16.09 -5.54 -20.12
C ASP A 70 15.96 -6.14 -18.70
N PHE A 71 14.76 -6.64 -18.38
CA PHE A 71 14.49 -7.33 -17.11
C PHE A 71 14.98 -8.78 -17.05
N SER A 72 15.56 -9.33 -18.12
CA SER A 72 16.14 -10.67 -18.10
C SER A 72 17.49 -10.73 -17.36
N ARG A 73 18.12 -9.56 -17.16
CA ARG A 73 19.42 -9.41 -16.48
C ARG A 73 19.25 -8.64 -15.17
N SER A 74 19.89 -9.14 -14.11
CA SER A 74 20.04 -8.38 -12.86
C SER A 74 21.05 -7.26 -13.04
N GLY A 75 20.71 -6.04 -12.64
CA GLY A 75 21.62 -4.90 -12.75
C GLY A 75 21.02 -3.60 -12.21
N ILE A 76 21.84 -2.55 -12.18
CA ILE A 76 21.45 -1.24 -11.61
C ILE A 76 20.23 -0.62 -12.31
N LEU A 77 20.10 -0.80 -13.63
CA LEU A 77 18.97 -0.29 -14.39
C LEU A 77 17.67 -1.00 -14.00
N GLN A 78 17.71 -2.33 -13.84
CA GLN A 78 16.57 -3.11 -13.37
C GLN A 78 16.17 -2.71 -11.94
N THR A 79 17.13 -2.61 -11.03
CA THR A 79 16.89 -2.17 -9.64
C THR A 79 16.31 -0.76 -9.59
N GLY A 80 16.86 0.16 -10.40
CA GLY A 80 16.38 1.54 -10.55
C GLY A 80 14.94 1.59 -11.07
N ALA A 81 14.60 0.76 -12.05
CA ALA A 81 13.23 0.65 -12.56
C ALA A 81 12.26 0.20 -11.45
N TRP A 82 12.59 -0.87 -10.71
CA TRP A 82 11.75 -1.32 -9.60
C TRP A 82 11.61 -0.27 -8.49
N ASN A 83 12.68 0.49 -8.21
CA ASN A 83 12.61 1.61 -7.27
C ASN A 83 11.67 2.72 -7.77
N TYR A 84 11.84 3.15 -9.02
CA TYR A 84 10.95 4.10 -9.68
C TYR A 84 9.49 3.66 -9.59
N LEU A 85 9.18 2.40 -9.90
CA LEU A 85 7.81 1.90 -9.90
C LEU A 85 7.18 1.96 -8.51
N ARG A 86 7.93 1.65 -7.44
CA ARG A 86 7.43 1.74 -6.05
C ARG A 86 7.14 3.17 -5.62
N GLU A 87 7.99 4.13 -6.03
CA GLU A 87 7.76 5.55 -5.79
C GLU A 87 6.54 6.06 -6.59
N GLU A 88 6.42 5.67 -7.87
CA GLU A 88 5.29 6.07 -8.70
C GLU A 88 3.96 5.44 -8.23
N ILE A 89 3.96 4.18 -7.76
CA ILE A 89 2.81 3.56 -7.10
C ILE A 89 2.38 4.39 -5.89
N THR A 90 3.33 4.82 -5.06
CA THR A 90 3.06 5.64 -3.88
C THR A 90 2.34 6.93 -4.26
N VAL A 91 2.85 7.64 -5.26
CA VAL A 91 2.20 8.88 -5.74
C VAL A 91 0.84 8.59 -6.37
N ALA A 92 0.73 7.54 -7.20
CA ALA A 92 -0.50 7.15 -7.87
C ALA A 92 -1.63 6.83 -6.88
N LEU A 93 -1.32 6.11 -5.80
CA LEU A 93 -2.25 5.80 -4.72
C LEU A 93 -2.72 7.05 -3.97
N ILE A 94 -1.81 7.97 -3.65
CA ILE A 94 -2.11 9.21 -2.93
C ILE A 94 -2.99 10.16 -3.78
N ARG A 95 -2.65 10.26 -5.07
CA ARG A 95 -3.31 11.16 -6.03
C ARG A 95 -4.55 10.55 -6.69
N ARG A 96 -4.76 9.23 -6.57
CA ARG A 96 -5.80 8.46 -7.28
C ARG A 96 -5.75 8.67 -8.79
N ARG A 97 -4.60 8.37 -9.38
CA ARG A 97 -4.37 8.38 -10.83
C ARG A 97 -3.66 7.12 -11.29
N GLY A 98 -3.72 6.81 -12.58
CA GLY A 98 -2.89 5.75 -13.17
C GLY A 98 -1.39 5.96 -12.90
N VAL A 99 -0.66 4.84 -12.81
CA VAL A 99 0.80 4.73 -12.73
C VAL A 99 1.39 4.97 -14.12
N ARG A 100 2.41 5.83 -14.21
CA ARG A 100 3.20 6.02 -15.43
C ARG A 100 4.23 4.91 -15.58
N MET A 101 3.79 3.77 -16.12
CA MET A 101 4.69 2.64 -16.41
C MET A 101 5.33 2.75 -17.80
N GLY A 102 4.57 3.22 -18.79
CA GLY A 102 5.02 3.30 -20.18
C GLY A 102 5.49 1.95 -20.74
N GLN A 103 6.30 2.00 -21.81
CA GLN A 103 6.96 0.81 -22.37
C GLN A 103 8.15 0.33 -21.50
N ILE A 104 8.53 1.08 -20.46
CA ILE A 104 9.63 0.71 -19.55
C ILE A 104 9.37 -0.67 -18.96
N PHE A 105 8.11 -0.97 -18.61
CA PHE A 105 7.67 -2.25 -18.07
C PHE A 105 6.81 -3.05 -19.04
N ASP A 106 7.07 -2.97 -20.35
CA ASP A 106 6.51 -3.91 -21.34
C ASP A 106 7.11 -5.31 -21.09
N PHE A 107 6.64 -5.91 -20.00
CA PHE A 107 7.03 -7.22 -19.54
C PHE A 107 6.35 -8.25 -20.43
N HIS A 108 7.05 -8.74 -21.44
CA HIS A 108 6.59 -9.90 -22.18
C HIS A 108 6.62 -11.13 -21.27
N SER A 109 5.45 -11.44 -20.68
CA SER A 109 5.18 -12.67 -19.91
C SER A 109 5.45 -13.97 -20.70
N GLN A 110 5.80 -13.86 -21.98
CA GLN A 110 6.09 -14.96 -22.89
C GLN A 110 7.51 -15.53 -22.76
N THR A 111 8.43 -14.87 -22.05
CA THR A 111 9.71 -15.49 -21.74
C THR A 111 9.62 -16.09 -20.34
N GLY A 112 9.94 -17.38 -20.20
CA GLY A 112 10.03 -18.08 -18.93
C GLY A 112 11.13 -17.53 -18.01
N CYS A 113 11.04 -16.24 -17.65
CA CYS A 113 11.89 -15.55 -16.69
C CYS A 113 11.59 -16.09 -15.29
N ARG A 114 12.13 -17.27 -15.04
CA ARG A 114 12.16 -18.00 -13.76
C ARG A 114 12.93 -17.24 -12.65
N ARG A 115 13.13 -15.92 -12.76
CA ARG A 115 14.07 -15.11 -11.98
C ARG A 115 13.51 -13.79 -11.43
N VAL A 116 12.27 -13.41 -11.75
CA VAL A 116 11.67 -12.20 -11.15
C VAL A 116 11.31 -12.50 -9.70
N ASN A 117 11.76 -11.66 -8.77
CA ASN A 117 11.43 -11.81 -7.36
C ASN A 117 9.91 -11.66 -7.17
N PRO A 118 9.23 -12.52 -6.39
CA PRO A 118 7.81 -12.35 -6.13
C PRO A 118 7.43 -10.95 -5.60
N SER A 119 8.32 -10.25 -4.88
CA SER A 119 8.10 -8.86 -4.44
C SER A 119 8.02 -7.86 -5.59
N ASP A 120 8.82 -8.03 -6.63
CA ASP A 120 8.79 -7.19 -7.81
C ASP A 120 7.60 -7.54 -8.71
N GLN A 121 7.26 -8.84 -8.80
CA GLN A 121 6.07 -9.29 -9.52
C GLN A 121 4.78 -8.67 -8.96
N ILE A 122 4.59 -8.66 -7.63
CA ILE A 122 3.41 -8.02 -7.03
C ILE A 122 3.43 -6.50 -7.18
N THR A 123 4.61 -5.88 -7.21
CA THR A 123 4.75 -4.44 -7.49
C THR A 123 4.20 -4.13 -8.89
N TYR A 124 4.57 -4.93 -9.90
CA TYR A 124 4.05 -4.78 -11.26
C TYR A 124 2.54 -5.06 -11.35
N LEU A 125 2.06 -6.13 -10.72
CA LEU A 125 0.63 -6.47 -10.70
C LEU A 125 -0.20 -5.36 -10.04
N LEU A 126 0.27 -4.80 -8.92
CA LEU A 126 -0.40 -3.66 -8.27
C LEU A 126 -0.47 -2.46 -9.22
N ALA A 127 0.61 -2.14 -9.94
CA ALA A 127 0.59 -1.03 -10.89
C ALA A 127 -0.45 -1.24 -12.02
N LYS A 128 -0.57 -2.45 -12.57
CA LYS A 128 -1.65 -2.80 -13.52
C LYS A 128 -3.04 -2.61 -12.92
N ILE A 129 -3.24 -3.03 -11.67
CA ILE A 129 -4.52 -2.92 -10.96
C ILE A 129 -4.86 -1.46 -10.66
N ILE A 130 -3.88 -0.63 -10.32
CA ILE A 130 -4.06 0.82 -10.15
C ILE A 130 -4.52 1.45 -11.47
N ASN A 131 -3.88 1.12 -12.59
CA ASN A 131 -4.29 1.65 -13.91
C ASN A 131 -5.71 1.21 -14.25
N PHE A 132 -6.05 -0.07 -14.06
CA PHE A 132 -7.42 -0.55 -14.21
C PHE A 132 -8.43 0.21 -13.34
N SER A 133 -8.04 0.58 -12.11
CA SER A 133 -8.93 1.19 -11.13
C SER A 133 -9.13 2.69 -11.36
N PHE A 134 -8.05 3.42 -11.65
CA PHE A 134 -8.07 4.89 -11.68
C PHE A 134 -8.07 5.51 -13.08
N GLU A 135 -7.79 4.74 -14.13
CA GLU A 135 -7.94 5.25 -15.50
C GLU A 135 -9.39 5.11 -15.97
N ASP A 136 -9.95 6.21 -16.46
CA ASP A 136 -11.24 6.17 -17.14
C ASP A 136 -11.03 5.70 -18.59
N ASN A 137 -11.43 4.46 -18.84
CA ASN A 137 -11.37 3.82 -20.16
C ASN A 137 -12.79 3.55 -20.72
N SER A 138 -13.81 4.23 -20.20
CA SER A 138 -15.22 4.02 -20.55
C SER A 138 -15.52 4.23 -22.05
N GLU A 139 -14.79 5.12 -22.71
CA GLU A 139 -14.91 5.36 -24.15
C GLU A 139 -14.18 4.31 -25.02
N ARG A 140 -13.23 3.57 -24.45
CA ARG A 140 -12.32 2.67 -25.18
C ARG A 140 -12.59 1.19 -24.95
N GLN A 141 -13.37 0.85 -23.93
CA GLN A 141 -13.61 -0.53 -23.52
C GLN A 141 -15.09 -0.73 -23.19
N THR A 142 -15.67 -1.78 -23.76
CA THR A 142 -16.99 -2.26 -23.39
C THR A 142 -17.00 -2.79 -21.94
N LEU A 143 -18.18 -2.82 -21.31
CA LEU A 143 -18.35 -3.39 -19.97
C LEU A 143 -17.87 -4.85 -19.89
N GLN A 144 -18.07 -5.62 -20.96
CA GLN A 144 -17.63 -7.01 -21.03
C GLN A 144 -16.11 -7.13 -21.08
N GLU A 145 -15.42 -6.29 -21.87
CA GLU A 145 -13.95 -6.25 -21.90
C GLU A 145 -13.39 -5.83 -20.54
N ARG A 146 -13.99 -4.83 -19.90
CA ARG A 146 -13.60 -4.41 -18.54
C ARG A 146 -13.76 -5.53 -17.52
N ARG A 147 -14.84 -6.33 -17.62
CA ARG A 147 -15.08 -7.50 -16.77
C ARG A 147 -14.03 -8.59 -17.00
N LEU A 148 -13.71 -8.91 -18.24
CA LEU A 148 -12.68 -9.90 -18.58
C LEU A 148 -11.30 -9.46 -18.08
N LEU A 149 -10.97 -8.17 -18.21
CA LEU A 149 -9.73 -7.61 -17.68
C LEU A 149 -9.67 -7.71 -16.15
N TRP A 150 -10.75 -7.37 -15.44
CA TRP A 150 -10.84 -7.54 -13.99
C TRP A 150 -10.62 -8.99 -13.56
N GLN A 151 -11.28 -9.95 -14.24
CA GLN A 151 -11.13 -11.39 -13.96
C GLN A 151 -9.70 -11.87 -14.19
N SER A 152 -9.05 -11.38 -15.25
CA SER A 152 -7.64 -11.67 -15.56
C SER A 152 -6.70 -11.15 -14.47
N LEU A 153 -6.89 -9.89 -14.03
CA LEU A 153 -6.09 -9.30 -12.95
C LEU A 153 -6.28 -10.03 -11.63
N ARG A 154 -7.52 -10.46 -11.32
CA ARG A 154 -7.80 -11.28 -10.15
C ARG A 154 -7.05 -12.61 -10.21
N ALA A 155 -7.15 -13.31 -11.34
CA ALA A 155 -6.48 -14.60 -11.55
C ALA A 155 -4.95 -14.46 -11.49
N ASP A 156 -4.38 -13.35 -11.94
CA ASP A 156 -2.95 -13.08 -11.83
C ASP A 156 -2.50 -12.92 -10.36
N ILE A 157 -3.31 -12.27 -9.50
CA ILE A 157 -3.05 -12.19 -8.06
C ILE A 157 -3.14 -13.57 -7.39
N ASP A 158 -4.20 -14.32 -7.69
CA ASP A 158 -4.39 -15.66 -7.12
C ASP A 158 -3.24 -16.60 -7.55
N ARG A 159 -2.79 -16.51 -8.80
CA ARG A 159 -1.62 -17.26 -9.31
C ARG A 159 -0.34 -16.84 -8.61
N TRP A 160 -0.11 -15.54 -8.45
CA TRP A 160 1.07 -15.03 -7.73
C TRP A 160 1.12 -15.60 -6.31
N GLU A 161 0.02 -15.52 -5.56
CA GLU A 161 -0.06 -16.02 -4.19
C GLU A 161 0.21 -17.54 -4.13
N ALA A 162 -0.35 -18.32 -5.05
CA ALA A 162 -0.13 -19.77 -5.13
C ALA A 162 1.33 -20.16 -5.45
N THR A 163 2.15 -19.24 -6.00
CA THR A 163 3.57 -19.49 -6.30
C THR A 163 4.53 -19.07 -5.18
N LEU A 164 4.02 -18.49 -4.09
CA LEU A 164 4.88 -17.96 -3.03
C LEU A 164 5.58 -19.08 -2.25
N PRO A 165 6.90 -18.95 -2.00
CA PRO A 165 7.61 -19.84 -1.10
C PRO A 165 7.19 -19.60 0.35
N GLN A 166 7.39 -20.60 1.21
CA GLN A 166 6.94 -20.58 2.61
C GLN A 166 7.49 -19.38 3.41
N ASN A 167 8.67 -18.86 3.06
CA ASN A 167 9.30 -17.72 3.72
C ASN A 167 8.62 -16.36 3.46
N PHE A 168 7.63 -16.30 2.57
CA PHE A 168 6.75 -15.14 2.38
C PHE A 168 5.61 -15.08 3.41
N ALA A 169 5.39 -16.15 4.18
CA ALA A 169 4.45 -16.12 5.29
C ALA A 169 5.05 -15.33 6.49
N PRO A 170 4.21 -14.68 7.31
CA PRO A 170 4.64 -14.12 8.59
C PRO A 170 5.29 -15.21 9.45
N PHE A 171 6.43 -14.90 10.07
CA PHE A 171 7.07 -15.83 11.01
C PHE A 171 6.50 -15.71 12.43
N SER A 172 5.80 -14.60 12.72
CA SER A 172 5.09 -14.40 13.98
C SER A 172 3.86 -13.52 13.76
N LEU A 173 2.80 -13.80 14.52
CA LEU A 173 1.54 -13.06 14.56
C LEU A 173 1.12 -12.89 16.02
N ALA A 174 0.79 -11.67 16.42
CA ALA A 174 0.20 -11.42 17.74
C ALA A 174 -0.94 -10.42 17.66
N VAL A 175 -2.07 -10.76 18.30
CA VAL A 175 -3.14 -9.80 18.56
C VAL A 175 -2.80 -9.13 19.90
N GLN A 176 -2.31 -7.91 19.84
CA GLN A 176 -2.01 -7.13 21.03
C GLN A 176 -3.32 -6.60 21.63
N ARG A 177 -3.57 -6.87 22.92
CA ARG A 177 -4.85 -6.54 23.57
C ARG A 177 -5.12 -5.04 23.64
N ASP A 178 -4.07 -4.21 23.63
CA ASP A 178 -4.15 -2.76 23.83
C ASP A 178 -3.79 -1.95 22.56
N ASP A 179 -3.36 -2.61 21.48
CA ASP A 179 -3.02 -1.93 20.22
C ASP A 179 -4.15 -2.07 19.19
N PRO A 180 -4.37 -1.03 18.35
CA PRO A 180 -5.42 -1.03 17.33
C PRO A 180 -5.12 -1.95 16.14
N PHE A 181 -3.91 -2.50 16.04
CA PHE A 181 -3.47 -3.27 14.88
C PHE A 181 -2.88 -4.63 15.29
N PRO A 182 -3.04 -5.66 14.42
CA PRO A 182 -2.31 -6.89 14.62
C PRO A 182 -0.80 -6.65 14.48
N ALA A 183 0.00 -7.33 15.28
CA ALA A 183 1.44 -7.32 15.12
C ALA A 183 1.85 -8.46 14.17
N ILE A 184 2.40 -8.09 13.00
CA ILE A 184 2.71 -9.04 11.92
C ILE A 184 4.20 -8.95 11.59
N TRP A 185 4.99 -9.99 11.89
CA TRP A 185 6.42 -9.96 11.63
C TRP A 185 6.77 -10.77 10.37
N MET A 186 7.43 -10.09 9.44
CA MET A 186 7.89 -10.65 8.17
C MET A 186 9.40 -10.82 8.19
N LEU A 187 9.89 -11.86 7.51
CA LEU A 187 11.32 -12.21 7.55
C LEU A 187 12.23 -11.15 6.90
N GLN A 188 11.76 -10.48 5.84
CA GLN A 188 12.55 -9.51 5.07
C GLN A 188 11.74 -8.25 4.74
N PRO A 189 12.39 -7.09 4.59
CA PRO A 189 11.73 -5.84 4.19
C PRO A 189 10.93 -5.93 2.89
N CYS A 190 11.45 -6.67 1.89
CA CYS A 190 10.74 -6.90 0.63
C CYS A 190 9.45 -7.71 0.81
N HIS A 191 9.38 -8.59 1.81
CA HIS A 191 8.16 -9.34 2.13
C HIS A 191 7.10 -8.42 2.76
N VAL A 192 7.50 -7.44 3.58
CA VAL A 192 6.59 -6.43 4.12
C VAL A 192 5.93 -5.65 2.98
N ALA A 193 6.73 -5.09 2.07
CA ALA A 193 6.23 -4.34 0.93
C ALA A 193 5.32 -5.21 0.03
N ALA A 194 5.72 -6.46 -0.23
CA ALA A 194 4.94 -7.39 -1.03
C ALA A 194 3.55 -7.67 -0.43
N GLN A 195 3.46 -7.91 0.88
CA GLN A 195 2.19 -8.12 1.55
C GLN A 195 1.31 -6.86 1.53
N GLN A 196 1.90 -5.69 1.75
CA GLN A 196 1.16 -4.42 1.66
C GLN A 196 0.61 -4.16 0.26
N TYR A 197 1.41 -4.42 -0.78
CA TYR A 197 0.98 -4.23 -2.17
C TYR A 197 -0.10 -5.22 -2.58
N ARG A 198 -0.01 -6.48 -2.14
CA ARG A 198 -1.08 -7.45 -2.34
C ARG A 198 -2.36 -7.01 -1.64
N ALA A 199 -2.29 -6.56 -0.38
CA ALA A 199 -3.46 -6.09 0.34
C ALA A 199 -4.13 -4.87 -0.34
N VAL A 200 -3.35 -3.92 -0.87
CA VAL A 200 -3.90 -2.80 -1.67
C VAL A 200 -4.54 -3.30 -2.96
N ALA A 201 -3.91 -4.25 -3.67
CA ALA A 201 -4.46 -4.85 -4.88
C ALA A 201 -5.82 -5.52 -4.61
N GLU A 202 -5.93 -6.26 -3.51
CA GLU A 202 -7.19 -6.87 -3.06
C GLU A 202 -8.28 -5.83 -2.81
N ILE A 203 -7.95 -4.74 -2.09
CA ILE A 203 -8.88 -3.63 -1.84
C ILE A 203 -9.37 -3.03 -3.17
N LEU A 204 -8.45 -2.72 -4.10
CA LEU A 204 -8.79 -2.12 -5.38
C LEU A 204 -9.67 -3.06 -6.23
N LEU A 205 -9.35 -4.35 -6.30
CA LEU A 205 -10.16 -5.32 -7.04
C LEU A 205 -11.57 -5.45 -6.47
N VAL A 206 -11.73 -5.36 -5.14
CA VAL A 206 -13.06 -5.36 -4.51
C VAL A 206 -13.82 -4.08 -4.83
N LEU A 207 -13.18 -2.91 -4.68
CA LEU A 207 -13.83 -1.60 -4.89
C LEU A 207 -14.20 -1.33 -6.36
N TYR A 208 -13.39 -1.81 -7.30
CA TYR A 208 -13.54 -1.56 -8.74
C TYR A 208 -14.05 -2.79 -9.52
N ASN A 209 -14.76 -3.70 -8.86
CA ASN A 209 -15.43 -4.81 -9.54
C ASN A 209 -16.54 -4.27 -10.46
N PRO A 210 -16.48 -4.52 -11.79
CA PRO A 210 -17.49 -4.03 -12.75
C PRO A 210 -18.82 -4.80 -12.71
N SER A 211 -18.93 -5.84 -11.88
CA SER A 211 -20.17 -6.63 -11.73
C SER A 211 -20.31 -7.10 -10.28
N PRO A 212 -20.61 -6.19 -9.35
CA PRO A 212 -20.90 -6.57 -7.98
C PRO A 212 -22.19 -7.41 -7.94
N GLU A 213 -22.21 -8.48 -7.13
CA GLU A 213 -23.33 -9.44 -7.03
C GLU A 213 -24.69 -8.79 -6.79
N SER A 214 -24.73 -7.60 -6.17
CA SER A 214 -25.96 -6.87 -5.80
C SER A 214 -26.02 -5.44 -6.34
N GLY A 215 -25.19 -5.06 -7.31
CA GLY A 215 -25.11 -3.67 -7.80
C GLY A 215 -24.38 -2.69 -6.87
N HIS A 216 -24.19 -3.06 -5.60
CA HIS A 216 -23.48 -2.30 -4.57
C HIS A 216 -22.42 -3.16 -3.86
N LEU A 217 -21.51 -2.51 -3.11
CA LEU A 217 -20.54 -3.22 -2.26
C LEU A 217 -21.27 -3.93 -1.11
N SER A 218 -21.25 -5.26 -1.10
CA SER A 218 -21.85 -6.08 -0.04
C SER A 218 -21.09 -5.94 1.28
N HIS A 219 -21.74 -6.21 2.42
CA HIS A 219 -21.09 -6.22 3.74
C HIS A 219 -19.83 -7.09 3.76
N ARG A 220 -19.87 -8.26 3.10
CA ARG A 220 -18.72 -9.15 2.92
C ARG A 220 -17.54 -8.46 2.24
N ASN A 221 -17.79 -7.68 1.19
CA ASN A 221 -16.74 -6.92 0.50
C ASN A 221 -16.11 -5.88 1.44
N LEU A 222 -16.88 -5.29 2.33
CA LEU A 222 -16.39 -4.29 3.29
C LEU A 222 -15.48 -4.94 4.33
N THR A 223 -15.91 -6.08 4.87
CA THR A 223 -15.10 -6.87 5.80
C THR A 223 -13.77 -7.27 5.15
N VAL A 224 -13.77 -7.61 3.85
CA VAL A 224 -12.52 -7.88 3.12
C VAL A 224 -11.65 -6.63 3.08
N VAL A 225 -12.19 -5.47 2.69
CA VAL A 225 -11.44 -4.21 2.63
C VAL A 225 -10.85 -3.84 4.00
N GLU A 226 -11.64 -3.95 5.07
CA GLU A 226 -11.21 -3.67 6.44
C GLU A 226 -10.09 -4.61 6.89
N ASN A 227 -10.24 -5.91 6.64
CA ASN A 227 -9.21 -6.89 6.98
C ASN A 227 -7.89 -6.60 6.25
N GLN A 228 -7.95 -6.27 4.95
CA GLN A 228 -6.74 -5.93 4.19
C GLN A 228 -6.10 -4.63 4.69
N ALA A 229 -6.90 -3.62 5.06
CA ALA A 229 -6.36 -2.40 5.65
C ALA A 229 -5.69 -2.66 7.01
N LEU A 230 -6.26 -3.54 7.84
CA LEU A 230 -5.63 -3.98 9.09
C LEU A 230 -4.33 -4.74 8.86
N GLN A 231 -4.24 -5.57 7.80
CA GLN A 231 -2.98 -6.21 7.41
C GLN A 231 -1.91 -5.16 7.07
N ILE A 232 -2.25 -4.15 6.25
CA ILE A 232 -1.32 -3.08 5.85
C ILE A 232 -0.80 -2.32 7.07
N CYS A 233 -1.72 -1.92 7.97
CA CYS A 233 -1.35 -1.22 9.18
C CYS A 233 -0.55 -2.10 10.15
N GLY A 234 -0.90 -3.38 10.27
CA GLY A 234 -0.22 -4.31 11.15
C GLY A 234 1.21 -4.63 10.71
N THR A 235 1.43 -4.86 9.41
CA THR A 235 2.78 -5.06 8.86
C THR A 235 3.62 -3.78 8.90
N ALA A 236 2.99 -2.61 8.79
CA ALA A 236 3.65 -1.33 8.96
C ALA A 236 4.08 -1.11 10.42
N TRP A 237 3.18 -1.38 11.37
CA TRP A 237 3.37 -1.13 12.80
C TRP A 237 4.58 -1.86 13.38
N THR A 238 4.76 -3.12 13.02
CA THR A 238 5.86 -3.98 13.50
C THR A 238 7.15 -3.84 12.72
N ASN A 239 7.15 -3.07 11.62
CA ASN A 239 8.31 -2.94 10.76
C ASN A 239 9.22 -1.78 11.20
N VAL A 240 10.46 -2.13 11.54
CA VAL A 240 11.52 -1.18 11.93
C VAL A 240 12.48 -0.83 10.79
N ASP A 241 12.43 -1.56 9.67
CA ASP A 241 13.33 -1.31 8.52
C ASP A 241 12.94 -0.04 7.77
N GLU A 242 13.92 0.83 7.48
CA GLU A 242 13.69 2.12 6.83
C GLU A 242 13.16 1.98 5.40
N ALA A 243 13.72 1.07 4.60
CA ALA A 243 13.32 0.88 3.21
C ALA A 243 11.87 0.36 3.10
N ALA A 244 11.50 -0.59 3.96
CA ALA A 244 10.11 -1.06 4.03
C ALA A 244 9.16 0.01 4.58
N ARG A 245 9.61 0.89 5.49
CA ARG A 245 8.82 2.03 5.96
C ARG A 245 8.51 3.05 4.85
N VAL A 246 9.47 3.31 3.96
CA VAL A 246 9.24 4.16 2.77
C VAL A 246 8.17 3.54 1.86
N ASN A 247 8.28 2.23 1.57
CA ASN A 247 7.31 1.54 0.70
C ASN A 247 5.89 1.43 1.31
N ALA A 248 5.77 1.49 2.64
CA ALA A 248 4.50 1.46 3.34
C ALA A 248 3.68 2.75 3.21
N PHE A 249 4.31 3.87 2.81
CA PHE A 249 3.67 5.18 2.78
C PHE A 249 2.46 5.23 1.85
N GLY A 250 2.60 4.77 0.60
CA GLY A 250 1.51 4.72 -0.38
C GLY A 250 0.32 3.86 0.11
N PRO A 251 0.53 2.59 0.50
CA PRO A 251 -0.50 1.73 1.05
C PRO A 251 -1.23 2.32 2.27
N LEU A 252 -0.49 2.88 3.24
CA LEU A 252 -1.08 3.50 4.44
C LEU A 252 -1.92 4.74 4.10
N ALA A 253 -1.41 5.59 3.22
CA ALA A 253 -2.09 6.79 2.77
C ALA A 253 -3.41 6.48 2.06
N PHE A 254 -3.39 5.47 1.19
CA PHE A 254 -4.56 5.00 0.46
C PHE A 254 -5.65 4.49 1.43
N CYS A 255 -5.29 3.55 2.31
CA CYS A 255 -6.26 2.93 3.22
C CYS A 255 -6.79 3.92 4.28
N GLY A 256 -5.95 4.85 4.75
CA GLY A 256 -6.37 5.86 5.73
C GLY A 256 -7.49 6.76 5.24
N ARG A 257 -7.49 7.11 3.95
CA ARG A 257 -8.53 7.95 3.35
C ARG A 257 -9.85 7.20 3.20
N ASP A 258 -9.82 5.93 2.80
CA ASP A 258 -11.03 5.13 2.57
C ASP A 258 -11.75 4.74 3.87
N ILE A 259 -11.01 4.44 4.95
CA ILE A 259 -11.59 4.24 6.30
C ILE A 259 -12.22 5.54 6.82
N SER A 260 -11.72 6.72 6.41
CA SER A 260 -12.21 8.04 6.83
C SER A 260 -13.47 8.52 6.12
N TYR A 261 -13.71 8.04 4.91
CA TYR A 261 -14.86 8.44 4.12
C TYR A 261 -16.12 7.74 4.62
N ARG A 262 -16.01 6.43 4.89
CA ARG A 262 -17.16 5.58 5.20
C ARG A 262 -17.80 5.80 6.58
N ARG A 263 -17.01 6.09 7.62
CA ARG A 263 -17.58 6.35 8.95
C ARG A 263 -18.43 7.63 9.02
N ARG A 264 -18.16 8.60 8.15
CA ARG A 264 -19.05 9.76 8.04
C ARG A 264 -20.39 9.37 7.45
N ASP A 265 -20.43 8.52 6.43
CA ASP A 265 -21.69 8.10 5.83
C ASP A 265 -22.53 7.21 6.77
N GLU A 266 -21.89 6.39 7.61
CA GLU A 266 -22.59 5.61 8.64
C GLU A 266 -23.14 6.48 9.79
N GLU A 267 -22.43 7.55 10.19
CA GLU A 267 -22.94 8.54 11.16
C GLU A 267 -24.13 9.37 10.64
N PHE A 268 -24.30 9.49 9.32
CA PHE A 268 -25.41 10.21 8.68
C PHE A 268 -26.67 9.36 8.45
N ILE A 269 -26.59 8.03 8.61
CA ILE A 269 -27.74 7.12 8.46
C ILE A 269 -28.48 6.92 9.79
N ASP A 270 -27.83 7.23 10.93
CA ASP A 270 -28.40 7.11 12.28
C ASP A 270 -29.08 8.40 12.80
N TYR A 271 -29.57 9.28 11.92
CA TYR A 271 -30.37 10.47 12.26
C TYR A 271 -31.70 10.56 11.51
#